data_AF-G1UUL9-F1
#
_entry.id   AF-G1UUL9-F1
#
_cell.length_a   1.000
_cell.length_b   1.000
_cell.length_c   1.000
_cell.angle_alpha   90.00
_cell.angle_beta   90.00
_cell.angle_gamma   90.00
#
_symmetry.space_group_name_H-M   'P 1'
#
loop_
_entity.id
_entity.type
_entity.pdbx_description
1 polymer ?
#
loop_
_entity_poly.entity_id
_entity_poly.type
_entity_poly.pdbx_seq_one_letter_code
_entity_poly.pdbx_strand_id
1 'polypeptide(L)'
;MMDISFLLDGPDFCVSFTVLRRAETVDDKGRAGHSEEAQSMTGVVQPAGPRELERLPEGERDRETLSIYTRTPLRVGNVDAGTAADIVVYGGGRYTVSAVETWPGYTRALAQRERPLG
;
A
#
# COMPACT_ATOMS: atom_id res chain seq x y z
N MET A 1 -2.01 14.70 21.24
CA MET A 1 -1.45 13.87 20.16
C MET A 1 -0.77 14.81 19.18
N MET A 2 0.52 14.62 18.86
CA MET A 2 1.24 15.50 17.94
C MET A 2 0.84 15.18 16.49
N ASP A 3 0.55 16.23 15.71
CA ASP A 3 0.32 16.12 14.27
C ASP A 3 1.68 16.03 13.56
N ILE A 4 1.94 14.93 12.88
CA ILE A 4 3.20 14.65 12.17
C ILE A 4 3.12 14.98 10.67
N SER A 5 2.02 15.60 10.21
CA SER A 5 1.84 15.96 8.80
C SER A 5 2.92 16.92 8.30
N PHE A 6 3.53 17.71 9.18
CA PHE A 6 4.64 18.61 8.83
C PHE A 6 5.89 17.87 8.33
N LEU A 7 6.10 16.62 8.73
CA LEU A 7 7.22 15.80 8.23
C LEU A 7 7.03 15.42 6.76
N LEU A 8 5.77 15.36 6.29
CA LEU A 8 5.45 15.10 4.88
C LEU A 8 5.69 16.33 3.98
N ASP A 9 5.92 17.51 4.57
CA ASP A 9 6.30 18.73 3.84
C ASP A 9 7.83 18.89 3.73
N GLY A 10 8.60 18.09 4.49
CA GLY A 10 10.05 18.03 4.39
C GLY A 10 10.48 17.12 3.24
N PRO A 11 11.09 17.62 2.16
CA PRO A 11 11.55 16.80 1.03
C PRO A 11 12.61 15.78 1.43
N ASP A 12 13.36 16.03 2.51
CA ASP A 12 14.38 15.12 3.04
C ASP A 12 13.81 13.82 3.64
N PHE A 13 12.51 13.80 3.99
CA PHE A 13 11.86 12.65 4.62
C PHE A 13 10.96 11.86 3.66
N CYS A 14 10.57 12.47 2.54
CA CYS A 14 9.70 11.85 1.56
C CYS A 14 10.52 11.11 0.50
N VAL A 15 10.21 9.83 0.33
CA VAL A 15 10.75 9.01 -0.76
C VAL A 15 9.70 8.86 -1.86
N SER A 16 10.16 8.75 -3.11
CA SER A 16 9.30 8.38 -4.23
C SER A 16 9.13 6.87 -4.29
N PHE A 17 7.90 6.41 -4.46
CA PHE A 17 7.54 5.02 -4.71
C PHE A 17 6.51 4.93 -5.84
N THR A 18 6.35 3.75 -6.44
CA THR A 18 5.35 3.53 -7.48
C THR A 18 4.21 2.71 -6.91
N VAL A 19 2.97 3.11 -7.18
CA VAL A 19 1.77 2.35 -6.83
C VAL A 19 1.20 1.78 -8.12
N LEU A 20 1.02 0.47 -8.15
CA LEU A 20 0.31 -0.23 -9.21
C LEU A 20 -1.11 -0.47 -8.73
N ARG A 21 -2.04 0.21 -9.39
CA ARG A 21 -3.46 0.09 -9.12
C ARG A 21 -4.07 -0.84 -10.15
N ARG A 22 -4.61 -1.96 -9.68
CA ARG A 22 -5.30 -2.93 -10.53
C ARG A 22 -6.78 -2.54 -10.64
N ALA A 23 -7.25 -2.38 -11.86
CA ALA A 23 -8.66 -2.21 -12.17
C ALA A 23 -9.15 -3.44 -12.94
N GLU A 24 -10.23 -4.06 -12.47
CA GLU A 24 -10.96 -5.04 -13.27
C GLU A 24 -11.85 -4.29 -14.24
N THR A 25 -11.55 -4.44 -15.53
CA THR A 25 -12.38 -3.96 -16.62
C THR A 25 -13.08 -5.17 -17.23
N VAL A 26 -14.40 -5.12 -17.36
CA VAL A 26 -15.13 -6.13 -18.12
C VAL A 26 -15.18 -5.63 -19.56
N ASP A 27 -14.60 -6.38 -20.49
CA ASP A 27 -14.71 -6.02 -21.91
C ASP A 27 -16.13 -6.25 -22.43
N ASP A 28 -16.46 -5.65 -23.58
CA ASP A 28 -17.77 -5.77 -24.24
C ASP A 28 -18.12 -7.21 -24.68
N LYS A 29 -17.21 -8.17 -24.44
CA LYS A 29 -17.36 -9.61 -24.72
C LYS A 29 -17.41 -10.45 -23.44
N GLY A 30 -17.53 -9.83 -22.27
CA GLY A 30 -17.65 -10.51 -20.98
C GLY A 30 -16.36 -11.14 -20.46
N ARG A 31 -15.18 -10.74 -20.96
CA ARG A 31 -13.89 -11.17 -20.42
C ARG A 31 -13.40 -10.15 -19.40
N ALA A 32 -12.96 -10.65 -18.25
CA ALA A 32 -12.24 -9.84 -17.27
C ALA A 32 -10.87 -9.46 -17.86
N GLY A 33 -10.69 -8.19 -18.19
CA GLY A 33 -9.40 -7.58 -18.47
C GLY A 33 -8.86 -6.93 -17.20
N HIS A 34 -7.65 -7.30 -16.79
CA HIS A 34 -6.95 -6.62 -15.71
C HIS A 34 -6.12 -5.50 -16.31
N SER A 35 -6.44 -4.24 -15.97
CA SER A 35 -5.58 -3.09 -16.28
C SER A 35 -4.76 -2.75 -15.03
N GLU A 36 -3.44 -2.61 -15.19
CA GLU A 36 -2.56 -2.11 -14.13
C GLU A 36 -2.16 -0.67 -14.47
N GLU A 37 -2.58 0.28 -13.66
CA GLU A 37 -2.15 1.68 -13.77
C GLU A 37 -1.01 1.95 -12.78
N ALA A 38 0.13 2.40 -13.31
CA ALA A 38 1.25 2.82 -12.49
C ALA A 38 1.14 4.31 -12.15
N GLN A 39 1.12 4.63 -10.86
CA GLN A 39 1.09 5.99 -10.34
C GLN A 39 2.32 6.24 -9.47
N SER A 40 3.12 7.25 -9.82
CA SER A 40 4.21 7.70 -8.96
C SER A 40 3.66 8.51 -7.79
N MET A 41 4.08 8.16 -6.58
CA MET A 41 3.64 8.79 -5.34
C MET A 41 4.83 9.06 -4.42
N THR A 42 4.64 10.00 -3.50
CA THR A 42 5.63 10.35 -2.47
C THR A 42 5.04 10.18 -1.08
N GLY A 43 5.92 9.86 -0.14
CA GLY A 43 5.56 9.65 1.26
C GLY A 43 6.71 9.09 2.07
N VAL A 44 6.43 8.73 3.32
CA VAL A 44 7.42 8.14 4.24
C VAL A 44 7.22 6.63 4.25
N VAL A 45 8.29 5.87 4.00
CA VAL A 45 8.28 4.41 4.01
C VAL A 45 9.20 3.92 5.13
N GLN A 46 8.67 3.08 6.01
CA GLN A 46 9.40 2.52 7.15
C GLN A 46 9.08 1.03 7.31
N PRO A 47 10.00 0.22 7.88
CA PRO A 47 9.64 -1.11 8.34
C PRO A 47 8.51 -1.04 9.38
N ALA A 48 7.54 -1.95 9.29
CA ALA A 48 6.49 -2.04 10.29
C ALA A 48 7.06 -2.52 11.63
N GLY A 49 6.59 -1.90 12.72
CA GLY A 49 6.98 -2.28 14.08
C GLY A 49 6.27 -3.55 14.55
N PRO A 50 6.71 -4.14 15.68
CA PRO A 50 6.12 -5.35 16.23
C PRO A 50 4.63 -5.19 16.58
N ARG A 51 4.20 -4.00 17.02
CA ARG A 51 2.78 -3.71 17.32
C ARG A 51 1.91 -3.70 16.07
N GLU A 52 2.43 -3.19 14.95
CA GLU A 52 1.73 -3.23 13.67
C GLU A 52 1.60 -4.67 13.16
N LEU A 53 2.67 -5.47 13.29
CA LEU A 53 2.66 -6.90 12.93
C LEU A 53 1.65 -7.68 13.77
N GLU A 54 1.50 -7.39 15.06
CA GLU A 54 0.47 -8.02 15.91
C GLU A 54 -0.97 -7.79 15.41
N ARG A 55 -1.21 -6.74 14.64
CA ARG A 55 -2.54 -6.45 14.07
C ARG A 55 -2.80 -7.21 12.77
N LEU A 56 -1.78 -7.81 12.18
CA LEU A 56 -1.91 -8.72 11.04
C LEU A 56 -2.28 -10.13 11.53
N PRO A 57 -3.03 -10.91 10.73
CA PRO A 57 -3.28 -12.32 11.03
C PRO A 57 -1.95 -13.10 11.09
N GLU A 58 -1.87 -14.12 11.94
CA GLU A 58 -0.61 -14.83 12.26
C GLU A 58 0.19 -15.28 11.02
N GLY A 59 -0.49 -15.79 9.98
CA GLY A 59 0.16 -16.25 8.74
C GLY A 59 0.82 -15.14 7.90
N GLU A 60 0.50 -13.88 8.19
CA GLU A 60 1.02 -12.69 7.51
C GLU A 60 2.10 -11.97 8.33
N ARG A 61 2.28 -12.33 9.61
CA ARG A 61 3.25 -11.67 10.52
C ARG A 61 4.72 -11.97 10.22
N ASP A 62 4.99 -13.09 9.56
CA ASP A 62 6.34 -13.54 9.20
C ASP A 62 6.92 -12.78 7.99
N ARG A 63 6.09 -12.00 7.29
CA ARG A 63 6.49 -11.32 6.05
C ARG A 63 7.08 -9.94 6.33
N GLU A 64 8.02 -9.54 5.49
CA GLU A 64 8.52 -8.17 5.46
C GLU A 64 7.33 -7.22 5.20
N THR A 65 7.05 -6.38 6.18
CA THR A 65 5.92 -5.46 6.16
C THR A 65 6.43 -4.03 6.27
N LEU A 66 5.92 -3.16 5.41
CA LEU A 66 6.21 -1.73 5.40
C LEU A 66 5.01 -0.93 5.90
N SER A 67 5.30 0.07 6.73
CA SER A 67 4.40 1.17 7.07
C SER A 67 4.66 2.34 6.13
N ILE A 68 3.62 2.75 5.39
CA ILE A 68 3.70 3.81 4.38
C ILE A 68 2.78 4.94 4.81
N TYR A 69 3.32 6.14 4.94
CA TYR A 69 2.57 7.35 5.25
C TYR A 69 2.52 8.23 4.01
N THR A 70 1.31 8.54 3.53
CA THR A 70 1.12 9.37 2.34
C THR A 70 -0.17 10.16 2.39
N ARG A 71 -0.18 11.34 1.74
CA ARG A 71 -1.39 12.18 1.62
C ARG A 71 -2.43 11.58 0.68
N THR A 72 -1.99 10.81 -0.30
CA THR A 72 -2.90 10.16 -1.25
C THR A 72 -3.27 8.77 -0.73
N PRO A 73 -4.56 8.46 -0.52
CA PRO A 73 -4.97 7.19 0.08
C PRO A 73 -4.60 6.00 -0.82
N LEU A 74 -3.97 5.00 -0.22
CA LEU A 74 -3.80 3.68 -0.82
C LEU A 74 -5.06 2.83 -0.63
N ARG A 75 -5.25 1.82 -1.49
CA ARG A 75 -6.42 0.94 -1.48
C ARG A 75 -6.09 -0.43 -0.93
N VAL A 76 -6.86 -0.88 0.07
CA VAL A 76 -6.90 -2.28 0.46
C VAL A 76 -7.73 -3.07 -0.54
N GLY A 77 -7.35 -4.32 -0.79
CA GLY A 77 -8.18 -5.23 -1.56
C GLY A 77 -9.39 -5.65 -0.75
N ASN A 78 -10.56 -5.64 -1.37
CA ASN A 78 -11.78 -6.17 -0.79
C ASN A 78 -12.41 -7.12 -1.82
N VAL A 79 -12.41 -8.41 -1.47
CA VAL A 79 -12.93 -9.50 -2.31
C VAL A 79 -14.44 -9.36 -2.49
N ASP A 80 -15.18 -8.98 -1.44
CA ASP A 80 -16.64 -8.81 -1.48
C ASP A 80 -17.05 -7.61 -2.35
N ALA A 81 -16.19 -6.59 -2.44
CA ALA A 81 -16.42 -5.40 -3.26
C ALA A 81 -15.80 -5.48 -4.67
N GLY A 82 -15.13 -6.59 -5.03
CA GLY A 82 -14.44 -6.73 -6.32
C GLY A 82 -13.31 -5.72 -6.53
N THR A 83 -12.75 -5.16 -5.45
CA THR A 83 -11.68 -4.17 -5.54
C THR A 83 -10.33 -4.82 -5.25
N ALA A 84 -9.39 -4.65 -6.17
CA ALA A 84 -8.03 -5.15 -5.99
C ALA A 84 -7.22 -4.25 -5.06
N ALA A 85 -6.34 -4.86 -4.26
CA ALA A 85 -5.37 -4.15 -3.45
C ALA A 85 -4.35 -3.43 -4.34
N ASP A 86 -3.98 -2.21 -3.94
CA ASP A 86 -2.85 -1.48 -4.53
C ASP A 86 -1.54 -2.24 -4.21
N ILE A 87 -0.60 -2.26 -5.17
CA ILE A 87 0.73 -2.84 -4.99
C ILE A 87 1.76 -1.71 -4.99
N VAL A 88 2.53 -1.59 -3.92
CA VAL A 88 3.59 -0.61 -3.79
C VAL A 88 4.91 -1.22 -4.26
N VAL A 89 5.58 -0.57 -5.20
CA VAL A 89 6.92 -0.89 -5.67
C VAL A 89 7.91 0.06 -5.03
N TYR A 90 8.79 -0.49 -4.20
CA TYR A 90 9.79 0.27 -3.45
C TYR A 90 11.04 -0.58 -3.22
N GLY A 91 12.24 -0.01 -3.36
CA GLY A 91 13.49 -0.72 -3.09
C GLY A 91 13.72 -2.00 -3.91
N GLY A 92 13.11 -2.12 -5.10
CA GLY A 92 13.14 -3.33 -5.92
C GLY A 92 12.20 -4.45 -5.46
N GLY A 93 11.43 -4.24 -4.39
CA GLY A 93 10.38 -5.15 -3.92
C GLY A 93 8.98 -4.69 -4.34
N ARG A 94 8.05 -5.63 -4.35
CA ARG A 94 6.61 -5.39 -4.52
C ARG A 94 5.91 -5.71 -3.20
N TYR A 95 5.04 -4.81 -2.75
CA TYR A 95 4.38 -4.88 -1.46
C TYR A 95 2.88 -4.66 -1.62
N THR A 96 2.07 -5.66 -1.28
CA THR A 96 0.61 -5.59 -1.39
C THR A 96 0.00 -4.92 -0.17
N VAL A 97 -0.80 -3.88 -0.39
CA VAL A 97 -1.47 -3.14 0.68
C VAL A 97 -2.50 -4.03 1.37
N SER A 98 -2.29 -4.26 2.66
CA SER A 98 -3.12 -5.16 3.48
C SER A 98 -4.02 -4.42 4.46
N ALA A 99 -3.62 -3.24 4.92
CA ALA A 99 -4.43 -2.41 5.81
C ALA A 99 -4.18 -0.92 5.52
N VAL A 100 -5.21 -0.10 5.68
CA VAL A 100 -5.11 1.37 5.55
C VAL A 100 -5.87 2.02 6.69
N GLU A 101 -5.23 2.99 7.32
CA GLU A 101 -5.79 3.85 8.36
C GLU A 101 -5.77 5.29 7.87
N THR A 102 -6.91 5.97 8.01
CA THR A 102 -7.04 7.36 7.63
C THR A 102 -6.91 8.25 8.86
N TRP A 103 -6.03 9.25 8.77
CA TRP A 103 -5.83 10.28 9.78
C TRP A 103 -6.21 11.64 9.18
N PRO A 104 -6.52 12.66 10.00
CA PRO A 104 -6.69 14.02 9.50
C PRO A 104 -5.41 14.49 8.78
N GLY A 105 -5.45 14.63 7.45
CA GLY A 105 -4.35 15.15 6.63
C GLY A 105 -3.43 14.12 5.96
N TYR A 106 -3.44 12.84 6.38
CA TYR A 106 -2.64 11.78 5.76
C TYR A 106 -3.24 10.38 6.01
N THR A 107 -2.73 9.39 5.28
CA THR A 107 -3.07 7.98 5.49
C THR A 107 -1.84 7.20 5.87
N ARG A 108 -2.04 6.15 6.68
CA ARG A 108 -1.04 5.14 7.00
C ARG A 108 -1.49 3.82 6.41
N ALA A 109 -0.67 3.21 5.57
CA ALA A 109 -0.91 1.90 5.01
C ALA A 109 0.12 0.89 5.52
N LEU A 110 -0.32 -0.35 5.73
CA LEU A 110 0.55 -1.51 5.91
C LEU A 110 0.58 -2.28 4.59
N ALA A 111 1.78 -2.49 4.06
CA ALA A 111 2.01 -3.23 2.82
C ALA A 111 2.97 -4.39 3.06
N GLN A 112 2.60 -5.59 2.61
CA GLN A 112 3.38 -6.80 2.83
C GLN A 112 4.07 -7.25 1.55
N ARG A 113 5.32 -7.70 1.66
CA ARG A 113 6.08 -8.15 0.51
C ARG A 113 5.38 -9.32 -0.19
N GLU A 114 5.22 -9.21 -1.50
CA GLU A 114 4.76 -10.32 -2.33
C GLU A 114 5.78 -11.46 -2.25
N ARG A 115 5.31 -12.69 -2.03
CA ARG A 115 6.18 -13.86 -2.09
C ARG A 115 6.63 -14.03 -3.55
N PRO A 116 7.93 -14.23 -3.81
CA PRO A 116 8.34 -14.70 -5.12
C PRO A 116 7.64 -16.04 -5.38
N LEU A 117 6.98 -16.16 -6.53
CA LEU A 117 6.46 -17.44 -7.02
C LEU A 117 7.68 -18.34 -7.23
N GLY A 118 7.85 -19.32 -6.34
CA GLY A 118 8.91 -20.33 -6.42
C GLY A 118 8.67 -21.36 -7.50
#